data_AF-A0A944H9J4-F1
#
_entry.id   AF-A0A944H9J4-F1
#
_cell.length_a   1.000
_cell.length_b   1.000
_cell.length_c   1.000
_cell.angle_alpha   90.00
_cell.angle_beta   90.00
_cell.angle_gamma   90.00
#
_symmetry.space_group_name_H-M   'P 1'
#
loop_
_entity.id
_entity.type
_entity.pdbx_description
1 polymer ?
#
loop_
_entity_poly.entity_id
_entity_poly.type
_entity_poly.pdbx_seq_one_letter_code
_entity_poly.pdbx_strand_id
1 'polypeptide(L)'
;HALDQIFGKLKKAGTGNHKTKKIGQGDEPTGDLRAYQFGDALSSIDITESFKNAQINHGMGDFNLSEQDLVVSESHHQAQMSTVLMIDISHSMILYGEDRITPAKKVAMALAEMIATRYPKDHLEILVFGNDAWPITVAELPYLKVGPYHTNTVAGLSLAMDMLRRKRNTNRQIFMITDGKPSCLKLADGSYYKNSAGLDAHIVEQCYNMARQAHKLHIPITTFMIAQDPYLMQFIKEFTAANKGKAFYTGLKGLGDMIFEDYETNRKKRIK
;
A
#
# COMPACT_ATOMS: atom_id res chain seq x y z
N HIS A 1 3.52 -22.02 -3.10
CA HIS A 1 4.04 -22.17 -4.48
C HIS A 1 4.47 -20.84 -5.13
N ALA A 2 3.60 -19.84 -5.34
CA ALA A 2 4.02 -18.55 -5.92
C ALA A 2 5.02 -17.79 -5.02
N LEU A 3 4.81 -17.90 -3.70
CA LEU A 3 5.77 -17.43 -2.69
C LEU A 3 7.14 -18.12 -2.86
N ASP A 4 7.25 -19.45 -2.85
CA ASP A 4 8.55 -20.11 -2.92
C ASP A 4 9.38 -19.79 -4.18
N GLN A 5 8.72 -19.55 -5.32
CA GLN A 5 9.40 -19.18 -6.56
C GLN A 5 10.01 -17.76 -6.53
N ILE A 6 9.44 -16.84 -5.76
CA ILE A 6 9.92 -15.46 -5.61
C ILE A 6 10.85 -15.34 -4.39
N PHE A 7 10.50 -16.01 -3.28
CA PHE A 7 11.17 -15.92 -1.99
C PHE A 7 12.37 -16.86 -1.79
N GLY A 8 12.61 -17.82 -2.70
CA GLY A 8 13.75 -18.74 -2.61
C GLY A 8 15.11 -18.05 -2.53
N LYS A 9 15.21 -16.78 -2.98
CA LYS A 9 16.43 -15.95 -2.90
C LYS A 9 16.45 -14.96 -1.73
N LEU A 10 15.29 -14.57 -1.19
CA LEU A 10 15.17 -13.61 -0.08
C LEU A 10 15.63 -14.19 1.27
N LYS A 11 15.60 -15.51 1.45
CA LYS A 11 16.05 -16.18 2.69
C LYS A 11 17.54 -15.98 3.04
N LYS A 12 18.34 -15.34 2.17
CA LYS A 12 19.77 -15.07 2.44
C LYS A 12 20.08 -13.63 2.90
N ALA A 13 19.10 -12.74 3.01
CA ALA A 13 19.34 -11.37 3.46
C ALA A 13 18.45 -10.97 4.64
N GLY A 14 19.04 -10.96 5.84
CA GLY A 14 18.60 -10.09 6.94
C GLY A 14 17.51 -10.63 7.86
N THR A 15 17.84 -11.58 8.73
CA THR A 15 17.16 -11.69 10.04
C THR A 15 17.52 -10.48 10.89
N GLY A 16 16.65 -9.46 10.87
CA GLY A 16 16.82 -8.23 11.64
C GLY A 16 15.51 -7.85 12.34
N ASN A 17 15.32 -8.38 13.56
CA ASN A 17 14.27 -7.94 14.47
C ASN A 17 14.60 -6.52 14.98
N HIS A 18 14.16 -5.48 14.28
CA HIS A 18 14.37 -4.10 14.72
C HIS A 18 13.18 -3.63 15.57
N LYS A 19 13.38 -3.64 16.89
CA LYS A 19 12.54 -2.91 17.86
C LYS A 19 12.50 -1.42 17.51
N THR A 20 11.31 -0.87 17.29
CA THR A 20 11.07 0.57 17.08
C THR A 20 10.91 1.29 18.42
N LYS A 21 11.71 2.34 18.66
CA LYS A 21 11.76 3.15 19.89
C LYS A 21 10.61 4.18 20.06
N LYS A 22 9.39 3.93 19.60
CA LYS A 22 8.29 4.91 19.75
C LYS A 22 7.02 4.26 20.27
N ILE A 23 6.57 4.80 21.40
CA ILE A 23 5.41 4.43 22.19
C ILE A 23 4.30 5.42 21.83
N GLY A 24 3.10 4.93 21.52
CA GLY A 24 1.95 5.77 21.18
C GLY A 24 0.66 5.08 21.60
N GLN A 25 -0.41 5.83 21.87
CA GLN A 25 -1.72 5.28 22.24
C GLN A 25 -2.32 4.47 21.08
N GLY A 26 -2.40 3.15 21.22
CA GLY A 26 -3.14 2.23 20.35
C GLY A 26 -4.20 1.42 21.11
N ASP A 27 -4.96 0.60 20.38
CA ASP A 27 -6.04 -0.24 20.93
C ASP A 27 -5.63 -1.70 21.19
N GLU A 28 -4.38 -2.10 20.89
CA GLU A 28 -3.92 -3.47 21.16
C GLU A 28 -2.73 -3.51 22.13
N PRO A 29 -2.87 -4.16 23.30
CA PRO A 29 -1.77 -4.33 24.24
C PRO A 29 -0.66 -5.18 23.61
N THR A 30 0.55 -4.64 23.59
CA THR A 30 1.76 -5.31 23.07
C THR A 30 2.28 -6.39 24.01
N GLY A 31 1.72 -6.48 25.22
CA GLY A 31 2.24 -7.30 26.31
C GLY A 31 3.44 -6.68 27.02
N ASP A 32 4.01 -5.58 26.50
CA ASP A 32 5.02 -4.82 27.20
C ASP A 32 4.35 -3.92 28.25
N LEU A 33 4.79 -4.10 29.50
CA LEU A 33 4.28 -3.38 30.67
C LEU A 33 5.30 -2.34 31.10
N ARG A 34 4.82 -1.15 31.46
CA ARG A 34 5.66 -0.13 32.10
C ARG A 34 4.94 0.56 33.25
N ALA A 35 5.70 1.22 34.11
CA ALA A 35 5.14 2.08 35.14
C ALA A 35 4.34 3.23 34.52
N TYR A 36 3.20 3.54 35.13
CA TYR A 36 2.38 4.70 34.80
C TYR A 36 3.19 5.99 34.96
N GLN A 37 2.94 6.95 34.07
CA GLN A 37 3.48 8.30 34.15
C GLN A 37 2.36 9.32 34.01
N PHE A 38 2.51 10.45 34.69
CA PHE A 38 1.54 11.54 34.62
C PHE A 38 1.29 11.96 33.16
N GLY A 39 0.03 11.86 32.72
CA GLY A 39 -0.40 12.13 31.34
C GLY A 39 -0.79 10.88 30.54
N ASP A 40 -0.54 9.68 31.07
CA ASP A 40 -1.03 8.45 30.46
C ASP A 40 -2.55 8.34 30.52
N ALA A 41 -3.16 7.76 29.48
CA ALA A 41 -4.60 7.57 29.43
C ALA A 41 -5.02 6.50 30.45
N LEU A 42 -6.05 6.79 31.24
CA LEU A 42 -6.59 5.83 32.22
C LEU A 42 -7.03 4.50 31.58
N SER A 43 -7.45 4.54 30.31
CA SER A 43 -7.82 3.35 29.54
C SER A 43 -6.65 2.41 29.23
N SER A 44 -5.40 2.87 29.39
CA SER A 44 -4.19 2.06 29.18
C SER A 44 -3.69 1.33 30.43
N ILE A 45 -4.32 1.56 31.58
CA ILE A 45 -3.93 0.94 32.85
C ILE A 45 -4.32 -0.54 32.84
N ASP A 46 -3.33 -1.40 33.06
CA ASP A 46 -3.57 -2.82 33.31
C ASP A 46 -3.93 -3.00 34.79
N ILE A 47 -5.23 -3.13 35.05
CA ILE A 47 -5.76 -3.24 36.43
C ILE A 47 -5.20 -4.50 37.11
N THR A 48 -5.00 -5.60 36.38
CA THR A 48 -4.58 -6.87 36.95
C THR A 48 -3.13 -6.80 37.43
N GLU A 49 -2.22 -6.29 36.60
CA GLU A 49 -0.81 -6.12 37.02
C GLU A 49 -0.65 -4.98 38.02
N SER A 50 -1.46 -3.92 37.93
CA SER A 50 -1.46 -2.85 38.95
C SER A 50 -1.89 -3.37 40.32
N PHE A 51 -2.92 -4.22 40.37
CA PHE A 51 -3.40 -4.84 41.61
C PHE A 51 -2.37 -5.79 42.22
N LYS A 52 -1.69 -6.58 41.36
CA LYS A 52 -0.61 -7.46 41.77
C LYS A 52 0.57 -6.68 42.36
N ASN A 53 0.96 -5.55 41.76
CA ASN A 53 1.99 -4.68 42.31
C ASN A 53 1.59 -4.07 43.65
N ALA A 54 0.34 -3.60 43.77
CA ALA A 54 -0.18 -3.05 45.03
C ALA A 54 -0.12 -4.09 46.17
N GLN A 55 -0.47 -5.34 45.89
CA GLN A 55 -0.43 -6.42 46.88
C GLN A 55 1.01 -6.78 47.29
N ILE A 56 1.97 -6.69 46.37
CA ILE A 56 3.41 -6.86 46.66
C ILE A 56 3.93 -5.73 47.55
N ASN A 57 3.54 -4.49 47.27
CA ASN A 57 4.08 -3.31 47.94
C ASN A 57 3.43 -3.01 49.30
N HIS A 58 2.12 -3.29 49.46
CA HIS A 58 1.34 -2.92 50.65
C HIS A 58 0.82 -4.12 51.45
N GLY A 59 0.99 -5.35 50.94
CA GLY A 59 0.57 -6.58 51.63
C GLY A 59 -0.90 -6.95 51.42
N MET A 60 -1.34 -8.06 52.03
CA MET A 60 -2.68 -8.64 51.83
C MET A 60 -3.76 -8.16 52.82
N GLY A 61 -3.41 -7.32 53.80
CA GLY A 61 -4.28 -6.94 54.90
C GLY A 61 -5.27 -5.84 54.52
N ASP A 62 -4.74 -4.64 54.31
CA ASP A 62 -5.50 -3.47 53.85
C ASP A 62 -5.14 -3.15 52.40
N PHE A 63 -6.15 -3.10 51.54
CA PHE A 63 -5.94 -2.74 50.13
C PHE A 63 -5.62 -1.25 50.02
N ASN A 64 -4.38 -0.94 49.66
CA ASN A 64 -3.92 0.39 49.33
C ASN A 64 -3.33 0.40 47.92
N LEU A 65 -3.87 1.23 47.03
CA LEU A 65 -3.38 1.40 45.66
C LEU A 65 -2.81 2.81 45.51
N SER A 66 -1.52 2.89 45.20
CA SER A 66 -0.82 4.15 44.98
C SER A 66 -0.37 4.28 43.52
N GLU A 67 -0.05 5.50 43.09
CA GLU A 67 0.34 5.78 41.69
C GLU A 67 1.55 4.94 41.23
N GLN A 68 2.49 4.67 42.13
CA GLN A 68 3.65 3.80 41.89
C GLN A 68 3.30 2.33 41.61
N ASP A 69 2.09 1.90 41.97
CA ASP A 69 1.61 0.54 41.71
C ASP A 69 0.96 0.43 40.33
N LEU A 70 0.59 1.56 39.72
CA LEU A 70 -0.09 1.58 38.43
C LEU A 70 0.86 1.16 37.31
N VAL A 71 0.41 0.16 36.56
CA VAL A 71 1.07 -0.37 35.37
C VAL A 71 0.21 -0.03 34.17
N VAL A 72 0.86 0.47 33.12
CA VAL A 72 0.22 0.67 31.82
C VAL A 72 0.70 -0.39 30.84
N SER A 73 -0.24 -0.95 30.09
CA SER A 73 0.08 -1.79 28.95
C SER A 73 0.41 -0.89 27.77
N GLU A 74 1.60 -1.04 27.19
CA GLU A 74 1.92 -0.33 25.97
C GLU A 74 1.08 -0.91 24.84
N SER A 75 0.37 -0.06 24.11
CA SER A 75 -0.31 -0.46 22.90
C SER A 75 0.45 0.03 21.68
N HIS A 76 0.61 -0.82 20.66
CA HIS A 76 1.07 -0.34 19.38
C HIS A 76 -0.16 0.12 18.62
N HIS A 77 -0.17 1.38 18.20
CA HIS A 77 -1.11 1.83 17.18
C HIS A 77 -0.74 1.12 15.87
N GLN A 78 -1.23 -0.10 15.66
CA GLN A 78 -1.22 -0.72 14.34
C GLN A 78 -2.18 0.08 13.47
N ALA A 79 -1.65 1.12 12.85
CA ALA A 79 -2.39 1.97 11.95
C ALA A 79 -2.72 1.16 10.70
N GLN A 80 -3.89 0.50 10.72
CA GLN A 80 -4.41 -0.33 9.65
C GLN A 80 -4.31 0.42 8.32
N MET A 81 -3.76 -0.24 7.31
CA MET A 81 -3.49 0.36 6.01
C MET A 81 -4.54 -0.05 4.98
N SER A 82 -5.05 0.93 4.21
CA SER A 82 -5.87 0.68 3.02
C SER A 82 -5.02 0.84 1.76
N THR A 83 -4.91 -0.23 0.99
CA THR A 83 -4.11 -0.30 -0.23
C THR A 83 -5.03 -0.57 -1.41
N VAL A 84 -4.89 0.21 -2.48
CA VAL A 84 -5.43 -0.15 -3.80
C VAL A 84 -4.29 -0.61 -4.70
N LEU A 85 -4.42 -1.79 -5.27
CA LEU A 85 -3.55 -2.29 -6.32
C LEU A 85 -4.23 -2.10 -7.68
N MET A 86 -3.61 -1.31 -8.55
CA MET A 86 -4.08 -1.03 -9.90
C MET A 86 -3.20 -1.74 -10.92
N ILE A 87 -3.80 -2.50 -11.83
CA ILE A 87 -3.08 -3.27 -12.85
C ILE A 87 -3.53 -2.83 -14.24
N ASP A 88 -2.55 -2.43 -15.05
CA ASP A 88 -2.75 -2.11 -16.46
C ASP A 88 -3.04 -3.39 -17.27
N ILE A 89 -4.13 -3.38 -18.04
CA ILE A 89 -4.53 -4.46 -18.95
C ILE A 89 -4.64 -3.98 -20.40
N SER A 90 -4.04 -2.82 -20.70
CA SER A 90 -3.95 -2.27 -22.05
C SER A 90 -3.17 -3.18 -22.99
N HIS A 91 -3.36 -2.95 -24.29
CA HIS A 91 -2.71 -3.76 -25.31
C HIS A 91 -1.18 -3.68 -25.22
N SER A 92 -0.62 -2.56 -24.73
CA SER A 92 0.83 -2.36 -24.63
C SER A 92 1.52 -3.29 -23.62
N MET A 93 0.77 -3.89 -22.71
CA MET A 93 1.26 -4.90 -21.78
C MET A 93 1.66 -6.25 -22.42
N ILE A 94 1.37 -6.46 -23.70
CA ILE A 94 1.84 -7.62 -24.50
C ILE A 94 2.51 -7.22 -25.83
N LEU A 95 2.67 -5.92 -26.09
CA LEU A 95 3.25 -5.46 -27.35
C LEU A 95 4.74 -5.78 -27.44
N TYR A 96 5.24 -5.80 -28.68
CA TYR A 96 6.67 -5.98 -28.99
C TYR A 96 7.28 -7.32 -28.52
N GLY A 97 6.44 -8.35 -28.34
CA GLY A 97 6.90 -9.68 -27.93
C GLY A 97 7.24 -9.80 -26.44
N GLU A 98 6.92 -8.78 -25.64
CA GLU A 98 7.15 -8.80 -24.19
C GLU A 98 5.86 -9.06 -23.42
N ASP A 99 5.81 -10.19 -22.71
CA ASP A 99 4.70 -10.49 -21.79
C ASP A 99 4.94 -9.80 -20.44
N ARG A 100 4.40 -8.58 -20.29
CA ARG A 100 4.48 -7.78 -19.06
C ARG A 100 3.31 -8.08 -18.11
N ILE A 101 2.19 -8.56 -18.63
CA ILE A 101 1.02 -8.90 -17.84
C ILE A 101 1.27 -10.11 -16.93
N THR A 102 1.94 -11.15 -17.41
CA THR A 102 2.25 -12.34 -16.60
C THR A 102 3.06 -12.02 -15.33
N PRO A 103 4.19 -11.29 -15.38
CA PRO A 103 4.88 -10.88 -14.17
C PRO A 103 4.03 -9.96 -13.29
N ALA A 104 3.26 -9.04 -13.87
CA ALA A 104 2.34 -8.19 -13.11
C ALA A 104 1.34 -9.02 -12.27
N LYS A 105 0.71 -10.05 -12.87
CA LYS A 105 -0.19 -10.97 -12.15
C LYS A 105 0.51 -11.70 -11.02
N LYS A 106 1.69 -12.28 -11.28
CA LYS A 106 2.45 -13.03 -10.28
C LYS A 106 2.76 -12.18 -9.06
N VAL A 107 3.20 -10.95 -9.31
CA VAL A 107 3.50 -9.99 -8.24
C VAL A 107 2.24 -9.55 -7.52
N ALA A 108 1.16 -9.24 -8.24
CA ALA A 108 -0.13 -8.88 -7.65
C ALA A 108 -0.66 -9.97 -6.71
N MET A 109 -0.60 -11.24 -7.15
CA MET A 109 -1.01 -12.38 -6.35
C MET A 109 -0.14 -12.54 -5.12
N ALA A 110 1.18 -12.38 -5.27
CA ALA A 110 2.11 -12.53 -4.15
C ALA A 110 1.95 -11.38 -3.13
N LEU A 111 1.67 -10.15 -3.58
CA LEU A 111 1.31 -9.01 -2.72
C LEU A 111 0.01 -9.29 -1.97
N ALA A 112 -1.03 -9.74 -2.67
CA ALA A 112 -2.32 -10.06 -2.06
C ALA A 112 -2.17 -11.13 -0.97
N GLU A 113 -1.44 -12.20 -1.27
CA GLU A 113 -1.15 -13.26 -0.32
C GLU A 113 -0.34 -12.75 0.89
N MET A 114 0.69 -11.93 0.66
CA MET A 114 1.48 -11.37 1.76
C MET A 114 0.65 -10.49 2.68
N ILE A 115 -0.17 -9.59 2.12
CA ILE A 115 -1.03 -8.71 2.93
C ILE A 115 -2.03 -9.55 3.73
N ALA A 116 -2.71 -10.50 3.08
CA ALA A 116 -3.70 -11.35 3.74
C ALA A 116 -3.10 -12.20 4.87
N THR A 117 -1.89 -12.73 4.68
CA THR A 117 -1.24 -13.62 5.66
C THR A 117 -0.50 -12.89 6.77
N ARG A 118 0.25 -11.83 6.46
CA ARG A 118 1.08 -11.11 7.45
C ARG A 118 0.33 -9.95 8.12
N TYR A 119 -0.66 -9.37 7.45
CA TYR A 119 -1.35 -8.16 7.89
C TYR A 119 -2.88 -8.31 7.74
N PRO A 120 -3.51 -9.26 8.45
CA PRO A 120 -4.92 -9.62 8.25
C PRO A 120 -5.92 -8.48 8.53
N LYS A 121 -5.47 -7.40 9.20
CA LYS A 121 -6.27 -6.19 9.47
C LYS A 121 -6.13 -5.09 8.42
N ASP A 122 -5.18 -5.23 7.49
CA ASP A 122 -4.98 -4.28 6.41
C ASP A 122 -5.99 -4.59 5.28
N HIS A 123 -6.47 -3.54 4.62
CA HIS A 123 -7.42 -3.67 3.51
C HIS A 123 -6.68 -3.61 2.17
N LEU A 124 -7.00 -4.56 1.29
CA LEU A 124 -6.56 -4.56 -0.10
C LEU A 124 -7.77 -4.55 -1.02
N GLU A 125 -7.83 -3.55 -1.90
CA GLU A 125 -8.73 -3.53 -3.05
C GLU A 125 -7.90 -3.62 -4.33
N ILE A 126 -8.43 -4.33 -5.33
CA ILE A 126 -7.73 -4.54 -6.60
C ILE A 126 -8.63 -4.04 -7.71
N LEU A 127 -8.04 -3.33 -8.66
CA LEU A 127 -8.71 -2.90 -9.88
C LEU A 127 -7.81 -3.11 -11.09
N VAL A 128 -8.45 -3.22 -12.24
CA VAL A 128 -7.76 -3.17 -13.53
C VAL A 128 -8.17 -1.94 -14.30
N PHE A 129 -7.31 -1.47 -15.19
CA PHE A 129 -7.64 -0.35 -16.07
C PHE A 129 -7.13 -0.57 -17.50
N GLY A 130 -7.98 -0.17 -18.45
CA GLY A 130 -7.76 -0.16 -19.88
C GLY A 130 -8.42 1.09 -20.46
N ASN A 131 -9.47 0.95 -21.30
CA ASN A 131 -10.30 2.10 -21.69
C ASN A 131 -11.10 2.67 -20.51
N ASP A 132 -11.58 1.77 -19.65
CA ASP A 132 -12.25 2.05 -18.37
C ASP A 132 -11.49 1.36 -17.23
N ALA A 133 -11.95 1.57 -16.00
CA ALA A 133 -11.44 0.89 -14.81
C ALA A 133 -12.57 0.21 -14.04
N TRP A 134 -12.31 -0.97 -13.47
CA TRP A 134 -13.27 -1.70 -12.66
C TRP A 134 -12.59 -2.54 -11.57
N PRO A 135 -13.26 -2.77 -10.43
CA PRO A 135 -12.75 -3.66 -9.39
C PRO A 135 -12.66 -5.11 -9.87
N ILE A 136 -11.71 -5.84 -9.32
CA ILE A 136 -11.60 -7.29 -9.44
C ILE A 136 -11.29 -7.91 -8.08
N THR A 137 -11.57 -9.21 -7.96
CA THR A 137 -11.19 -10.02 -6.81
C THR A 137 -9.79 -10.61 -6.99
N VAL A 138 -9.18 -11.06 -5.88
CA VAL A 138 -7.90 -11.78 -5.90
C VAL A 138 -7.99 -13.06 -6.74
N ALA A 139 -9.14 -13.74 -6.73
CA ALA A 139 -9.38 -14.96 -7.49
C ALA A 139 -9.37 -14.74 -9.02
N GLU A 140 -9.63 -13.52 -9.48
CA GLU A 140 -9.62 -13.16 -10.90
C GLU A 140 -8.21 -12.86 -11.44
N LEU A 141 -7.24 -12.54 -10.57
CA LEU A 141 -5.87 -12.18 -10.96
C LEU A 141 -5.19 -13.17 -11.93
N PRO A 142 -5.23 -14.51 -11.72
CA PRO A 142 -4.60 -15.46 -12.64
C PRO A 142 -5.20 -15.39 -14.05
N TYR A 143 -6.50 -15.13 -14.12
CA TYR A 143 -7.31 -15.18 -15.33
C TYR A 143 -7.36 -13.86 -16.09
N LEU A 144 -6.76 -12.79 -15.56
CA LEU A 144 -6.70 -11.50 -16.23
C LEU A 144 -6.17 -11.63 -17.66
N LYS A 145 -6.83 -10.96 -18.61
CA LYS A 145 -6.38 -10.92 -20.00
C LYS A 145 -6.19 -9.47 -20.38
N VAL A 146 -5.13 -9.22 -21.14
CA VAL A 146 -5.01 -7.97 -21.88
C VAL A 146 -6.07 -7.93 -22.98
N GLY A 147 -6.65 -6.77 -23.19
CA GLY A 147 -7.59 -6.55 -24.28
C GLY A 147 -7.02 -5.59 -25.33
N PRO A 148 -7.75 -5.34 -26.43
CA PRO A 148 -7.47 -4.26 -27.36
C PRO A 148 -7.84 -2.90 -26.74
N TYR A 149 -7.35 -2.66 -25.53
CA TYR A 149 -7.61 -1.47 -24.74
C TYR A 149 -6.44 -0.49 -24.86
N HIS A 150 -6.76 0.79 -24.74
CA HIS A 150 -5.81 1.85 -24.48
C HIS A 150 -5.55 1.96 -22.96
N THR A 151 -4.79 2.95 -22.56
CA THR A 151 -4.34 3.14 -21.18
C THR A 151 -4.98 4.40 -20.59
N ASN A 152 -6.09 4.24 -19.88
CA ASN A 152 -6.80 5.31 -19.19
C ASN A 152 -6.42 5.36 -17.71
N THR A 153 -5.22 5.87 -17.44
CA THR A 153 -4.68 6.02 -16.07
C THR A 153 -5.58 6.91 -15.20
N VAL A 154 -6.23 7.92 -15.80
CA VAL A 154 -7.15 8.83 -15.09
C VAL A 154 -8.35 8.08 -14.53
N ALA A 155 -9.00 7.22 -15.34
CA ALA A 155 -10.11 6.40 -14.87
C ALA A 155 -9.69 5.45 -13.75
N GLY A 156 -8.53 4.81 -13.89
CA GLY A 156 -7.96 3.94 -12.85
C GLY A 156 -7.75 4.67 -11.52
N LEU A 157 -7.09 5.83 -11.57
CA LEU A 157 -6.79 6.63 -10.37
C LEU A 157 -8.05 7.20 -9.72
N SER A 158 -9.03 7.64 -10.53
CA SER A 158 -10.32 8.11 -10.02
C SER A 158 -11.01 7.00 -9.22
N LEU A 159 -11.09 5.79 -9.79
CA LEU A 159 -11.70 4.65 -9.12
C LEU A 159 -10.93 4.25 -7.85
N ALA A 160 -9.59 4.26 -7.90
CA ALA A 160 -8.75 3.97 -6.74
C ALA A 160 -8.99 4.96 -5.59
N MET A 161 -9.10 6.25 -5.88
CA MET A 161 -9.38 7.24 -4.85
C MET A 161 -10.80 7.13 -4.30
N ASP A 162 -11.79 6.78 -5.13
CA ASP A 162 -13.15 6.51 -4.67
C ASP A 162 -13.24 5.26 -3.77
N MET A 163 -12.48 4.21 -4.09
CA MET A 163 -12.27 3.04 -3.25
C MET A 163 -11.68 3.41 -1.88
N LEU A 164 -10.55 4.13 -1.88
CA LEU A 164 -9.87 4.56 -0.66
C LEU A 164 -10.71 5.54 0.18
N ARG A 165 -11.50 6.41 -0.45
CA ARG A 165 -12.40 7.35 0.26
C ARG A 165 -13.44 6.64 1.12
N ARG A 166 -13.90 5.45 0.69
CA ARG A 166 -14.90 4.64 1.40
C ARG A 166 -14.32 3.90 2.62
N LYS A 167 -12.99 3.83 2.78
CA LYS A 167 -12.35 3.18 3.93
C LYS A 167 -12.18 4.17 5.09
N ARG A 168 -12.42 3.71 6.32
CA ARG A 168 -12.28 4.53 7.54
C ARG A 168 -10.82 4.81 7.89
N ASN A 169 -9.90 4.02 7.34
CA ASN A 169 -8.47 4.12 7.57
C ASN A 169 -7.90 5.45 7.05
N THR A 170 -7.08 6.08 7.89
CA THR A 170 -6.33 7.30 7.55
C THR A 170 -5.12 6.97 6.66
N ASN A 171 -4.50 5.81 6.86
CA ASN A 171 -3.36 5.35 6.09
C ASN A 171 -3.82 4.72 4.77
N ARG A 172 -3.58 5.42 3.68
CA ARG A 172 -4.00 5.06 2.33
C ARG A 172 -2.81 5.05 1.39
N GLN A 173 -2.80 4.14 0.42
CA GLN A 173 -1.80 4.11 -0.65
C GLN A 173 -2.32 3.43 -1.92
N ILE A 174 -1.69 3.77 -3.04
CA ILE A 174 -1.94 3.16 -4.34
C ILE A 174 -0.63 2.53 -4.84
N PHE A 175 -0.72 1.26 -5.26
CA PHE A 175 0.29 0.64 -6.11
C PHE A 175 -0.24 0.57 -7.54
N MET A 176 0.53 1.09 -8.48
CA MET A 176 0.18 1.07 -9.90
C MET A 176 1.21 0.24 -10.67
N ILE A 177 0.76 -0.81 -11.35
CA ILE A 177 1.60 -1.61 -12.25
C ILE A 177 1.20 -1.29 -13.69
N THR A 178 2.13 -0.75 -14.47
CA THR A 178 1.88 -0.28 -15.85
C THR A 178 3.19 -0.28 -16.64
N ASP A 179 3.11 -0.19 -17.97
CA ASP A 179 4.25 0.14 -18.82
C ASP A 179 4.39 1.66 -19.05
N GLY A 180 3.48 2.46 -18.50
CA GLY A 180 3.63 3.89 -18.26
C GLY A 180 3.15 4.80 -19.39
N LYS A 181 2.49 4.28 -20.43
CA LYS A 181 2.04 5.10 -21.56
C LYS A 181 0.54 5.43 -21.48
N PRO A 182 0.11 6.58 -20.93
CA PRO A 182 -1.28 6.97 -20.99
C PRO A 182 -1.67 7.29 -22.44
N SER A 183 -2.83 6.80 -22.88
CA SER A 183 -3.26 6.90 -24.29
C SER A 183 -4.77 7.08 -24.47
N CYS A 184 -5.52 7.17 -23.37
CA CYS A 184 -6.97 7.32 -23.39
C CYS A 184 -7.49 8.18 -22.24
N LEU A 185 -8.53 8.96 -22.52
CA LEU A 185 -9.39 9.62 -21.54
C LEU A 185 -10.85 9.30 -21.86
N LYS A 186 -11.66 9.20 -20.82
CA LYS A 186 -13.12 9.18 -20.94
C LYS A 186 -13.64 10.59 -20.73
N LEU A 187 -14.36 11.10 -21.73
CA LEU A 187 -14.93 12.45 -21.71
C LEU A 187 -16.31 12.44 -21.00
N ALA A 188 -16.78 13.64 -20.64
CA ALA A 188 -18.03 13.80 -19.90
C ALA A 188 -19.28 13.32 -20.67
N ASP A 189 -19.23 13.35 -22.00
CA ASP A 189 -20.28 12.84 -22.90
C ASP A 189 -20.25 11.30 -23.03
N GLY A 190 -19.32 10.62 -22.35
CA GLY A 190 -19.13 9.18 -22.39
C GLY A 190 -18.28 8.69 -23.56
N SER A 191 -17.85 9.57 -24.47
CA SER A 191 -16.92 9.24 -25.55
C SER A 191 -15.48 9.08 -25.03
N TYR A 192 -14.60 8.52 -25.87
CA TYR A 192 -13.20 8.33 -25.52
C TYR A 192 -12.30 9.18 -26.42
N TYR A 193 -11.49 10.02 -25.80
CA TYR A 193 -10.36 10.66 -26.46
C TYR A 193 -9.16 9.71 -26.44
N LYS A 194 -8.64 9.33 -27.60
CA LYS A 194 -7.59 8.31 -27.75
C LYS A 194 -6.47 8.83 -28.61
N ASN A 195 -5.25 8.75 -28.09
CA ASN A 195 -4.05 8.98 -28.88
C ASN A 195 -2.95 8.02 -28.44
N SER A 196 -2.68 7.02 -29.28
CA SER A 196 -1.61 6.05 -29.06
C SER A 196 -0.28 6.48 -29.67
N ALA A 197 -0.23 7.59 -30.40
CA ALA A 197 1.00 8.11 -31.00
C ALA A 197 1.74 9.00 -29.98
N GLY A 198 2.89 8.52 -29.51
CA GLY A 198 3.68 9.25 -28.52
C GLY A 198 2.97 9.49 -27.18
N LEU A 199 3.40 10.52 -26.47
CA LEU A 199 2.78 11.02 -25.25
C LEU A 199 1.92 12.24 -25.61
N ASP A 200 0.61 12.08 -25.57
CA ASP A 200 -0.32 13.17 -25.84
C ASP A 200 -0.37 14.16 -24.68
N ALA A 201 -0.07 15.44 -24.96
CA ALA A 201 0.05 16.47 -23.93
C ALA A 201 -1.25 16.66 -23.13
N HIS A 202 -2.42 16.51 -23.76
CA HIS A 202 -3.70 16.65 -23.08
C HIS A 202 -3.93 15.48 -22.12
N ILE A 203 -3.69 14.26 -22.56
CA ILE A 203 -3.83 13.04 -21.73
C ILE A 203 -2.85 13.07 -20.56
N VAL A 204 -1.60 13.44 -20.83
CA VAL A 204 -0.52 13.52 -19.84
C VAL A 204 -0.87 14.54 -18.75
N GLU A 205 -1.32 15.74 -19.11
CA GLU A 205 -1.66 16.76 -18.10
C GLU A 205 -2.84 16.32 -17.21
N GLN A 206 -3.82 15.59 -17.75
CA GLN A 206 -4.89 15.01 -16.93
C GLN A 206 -4.36 13.97 -15.94
N CYS A 207 -3.38 13.14 -16.34
CA CYS A 207 -2.72 12.21 -15.43
C CYS A 207 -1.96 12.95 -14.32
N TYR A 208 -1.25 14.02 -14.64
CA TYR A 208 -0.55 14.84 -13.66
C TYR A 208 -1.50 15.54 -12.69
N ASN A 209 -2.63 16.07 -13.17
CA ASN A 209 -3.68 16.63 -12.32
C ASN A 209 -4.17 15.61 -11.30
N MET A 210 -4.40 14.38 -11.74
CA MET A 210 -4.83 13.29 -10.87
C MET A 210 -3.76 12.91 -9.84
N ALA A 211 -2.49 12.89 -10.24
CA ALA A 211 -1.35 12.67 -9.34
C ALA A 211 -1.27 13.73 -8.23
N ARG A 212 -1.43 15.02 -8.60
CA ARG A 212 -1.48 16.15 -7.65
C ARG A 212 -2.68 16.05 -6.71
N GLN A 213 -3.84 15.61 -7.22
CA GLN A 213 -5.05 15.40 -6.42
C GLN A 213 -4.84 14.30 -5.38
N ALA A 214 -4.30 13.15 -5.77
CA ALA A 214 -3.96 12.06 -4.86
C ALA A 214 -2.99 12.52 -3.76
N HIS A 215 -1.98 13.34 -4.12
CA HIS A 215 -1.05 13.94 -3.15
C HIS A 215 -1.76 14.85 -2.13
N LYS A 216 -2.67 15.72 -2.59
CA LYS A 216 -3.48 16.57 -1.69
C LYS A 216 -4.34 15.76 -0.73
N LEU A 217 -4.75 14.56 -1.13
CA LEU A 217 -5.50 13.61 -0.29
C LEU A 217 -4.58 12.72 0.58
N HIS A 218 -3.27 12.98 0.60
CA HIS A 218 -2.25 12.20 1.30
C HIS A 218 -2.17 10.73 0.86
N ILE A 219 -2.54 10.46 -0.40
CA ILE A 219 -2.47 9.14 -1.04
C ILE A 219 -1.19 9.08 -1.89
N PRO A 220 -0.13 8.43 -1.41
CA PRO A 220 1.08 8.20 -2.18
C PRO A 220 0.78 7.13 -3.24
N ILE A 221 1.36 7.34 -4.41
CA ILE A 221 1.30 6.42 -5.53
C ILE A 221 2.72 5.88 -5.70
N THR A 222 2.86 4.58 -5.53
CA THR A 222 4.07 3.86 -5.92
C THR A 222 3.81 3.21 -7.28
N THR A 223 4.57 3.65 -8.28
CA THR A 223 4.46 3.18 -9.66
C THR A 223 5.53 2.13 -9.95
N PHE A 224 5.11 0.97 -10.43
CA PHE A 224 5.97 -0.07 -10.94
C PHE A 224 5.90 -0.08 -12.44
N MET A 225 6.94 0.49 -13.06
CA MET A 225 7.05 0.58 -14.51
C MET A 225 7.73 -0.68 -15.04
N ILE A 226 7.01 -1.46 -15.84
CA ILE A 226 7.51 -2.67 -16.51
C ILE A 226 7.90 -2.35 -17.96
N ALA A 227 8.70 -1.31 -18.16
CA ALA A 227 9.22 -0.92 -19.47
C ALA A 227 10.56 -0.17 -19.34
N GLN A 228 11.37 -0.21 -20.39
CA GLN A 228 12.69 0.45 -20.44
C GLN A 228 12.73 1.65 -21.40
N ASP A 229 11.59 2.09 -21.94
CA ASP A 229 11.52 3.22 -22.87
C ASP A 229 11.86 4.55 -22.15
N PRO A 230 12.94 5.25 -22.54
CA PRO A 230 13.34 6.51 -21.92
C PRO A 230 12.27 7.62 -21.95
N TYR A 231 11.44 7.67 -23.00
CA TYR A 231 10.38 8.68 -23.11
C TYR A 231 9.26 8.41 -22.10
N LEU A 232 8.88 7.14 -21.93
CA LEU A 232 7.88 6.76 -20.93
C LEU A 232 8.41 6.97 -19.51
N MET A 233 9.71 6.75 -19.30
CA MET A 233 10.34 7.05 -18.02
C MET A 233 10.23 8.53 -17.65
N GLN A 234 10.33 9.45 -18.61
CA GLN A 234 10.19 10.89 -18.34
C GLN A 234 8.79 11.24 -17.83
N PHE A 235 7.75 10.70 -18.48
CA PHE A 235 6.37 10.86 -17.98
C PHE A 235 6.23 10.33 -16.56
N ILE A 236 6.74 9.11 -16.28
CA ILE A 236 6.64 8.52 -14.95
C ILE A 236 7.41 9.34 -13.91
N LYS A 237 8.58 9.91 -14.25
CA LYS A 237 9.32 10.81 -13.34
C LYS A 237 8.49 12.03 -12.97
N GLU A 238 7.90 12.70 -13.95
CA GLU A 238 7.06 13.89 -13.72
C GLU A 238 5.78 13.55 -12.95
N PHE A 239 5.11 12.45 -13.31
CA PHE A 239 3.96 11.92 -12.58
C PHE A 239 4.30 11.64 -11.11
N THR A 240 5.43 10.98 -10.87
CA THR A 240 5.94 10.65 -9.53
C THR A 240 6.24 11.91 -8.73
N ALA A 241 6.88 12.91 -9.36
CA ALA A 241 7.16 14.20 -8.74
C ALA A 241 5.87 14.95 -8.39
N ALA A 242 4.87 14.94 -9.27
CA ALA A 242 3.57 15.56 -9.05
C ALA A 242 2.80 14.94 -7.87
N ASN A 243 2.92 13.61 -7.68
CA ASN A 243 2.35 12.92 -6.52
C ASN A 243 3.24 13.00 -5.27
N LYS A 244 4.54 13.30 -5.41
CA LYS A 244 5.59 13.02 -4.41
C LYS A 244 5.62 11.55 -3.97
N GLY A 245 5.35 10.67 -4.93
CA GLY A 245 5.30 9.22 -4.75
C GLY A 245 6.66 8.57 -4.98
N LYS A 246 6.64 7.31 -5.39
CA LYS A 246 7.83 6.55 -5.79
C LYS A 246 7.62 5.91 -7.15
N ALA A 247 8.71 5.72 -7.88
CA ALA A 247 8.72 4.93 -9.10
C ALA A 247 9.85 3.93 -9.07
N PHE A 248 9.54 2.69 -9.41
CA PHE A 248 10.49 1.61 -9.61
C PHE A 248 10.49 1.26 -11.09
N TYR A 249 11.67 1.37 -11.70
CA TYR A 249 11.90 1.02 -13.10
C TYR A 249 12.52 -0.37 -13.11
N THR A 250 11.74 -1.37 -13.53
CA THR A 250 12.13 -2.76 -13.38
C THR A 250 12.08 -3.45 -14.73
N GLY A 251 13.05 -4.34 -14.97
CA GLY A 251 12.81 -5.43 -15.92
C GLY A 251 11.82 -6.43 -15.33
N LEU A 252 11.51 -7.51 -16.07
CA LEU A 252 10.61 -8.57 -15.60
C LEU A 252 11.12 -9.29 -14.32
N LYS A 253 12.40 -9.14 -13.97
CA LYS A 253 13.04 -9.73 -12.78
C LYS A 253 13.18 -8.68 -11.66
N GLY A 254 12.69 -9.01 -10.46
CA GLY A 254 12.86 -8.19 -9.24
C GLY A 254 11.67 -7.31 -8.86
N LEU A 255 10.64 -7.25 -9.69
CA LEU A 255 9.42 -6.47 -9.41
C LEU A 255 8.79 -6.86 -8.06
N GLY A 256 8.71 -8.16 -7.77
CA GLY A 256 8.14 -8.69 -6.53
C GLY A 256 8.85 -8.12 -5.29
N ASP A 257 10.16 -8.30 -5.21
CA ASP A 257 10.97 -7.88 -4.07
C ASP A 257 10.79 -6.38 -3.76
N MET A 258 10.78 -5.54 -4.79
CA MET A 258 10.58 -4.10 -4.66
C MET A 258 9.18 -3.73 -4.14
N ILE A 259 8.12 -4.40 -4.60
CA ILE A 259 6.76 -4.15 -4.10
C ILE A 259 6.68 -4.45 -2.60
N PHE A 260 7.26 -5.57 -2.17
CA PHE A 260 7.22 -6.00 -0.77
C PHE A 260 7.98 -5.06 0.16
N GLU A 261 9.20 -4.70 -0.23
CA GLU A 261 10.02 -3.76 0.54
C GLU A 261 9.34 -2.39 0.66
N ASP A 262 8.70 -1.92 -0.42
CA ASP A 262 8.00 -0.64 -0.41
C ASP A 262 6.77 -0.66 0.50
N TYR A 263 5.99 -1.74 0.46
CA TYR A 263 4.85 -1.93 1.35
C TYR A 263 5.26 -1.84 2.82
N GLU A 264 6.27 -2.61 3.22
CA GLU A 264 6.75 -2.60 4.61
C GLU A 264 7.32 -1.23 5.01
N THR A 265 8.05 -0.58 4.11
CA THR A 265 8.65 0.74 4.36
C THR A 265 7.58 1.82 4.54
N ASN A 266 6.57 1.85 3.67
CA ASN A 266 5.48 2.83 3.76
C ASN A 266 4.64 2.61 5.01
N ARG A 267 4.39 1.36 5.39
CA ARG A 267 3.69 1.01 6.64
C ARG A 267 4.47 1.51 7.85
N LYS A 268 5.78 1.23 7.93
CA LYS A 268 6.65 1.71 9.03
C LYS A 268 6.70 3.25 9.13
N LYS A 269 6.67 3.96 7.99
CA LYS A 269 6.66 5.44 7.99
C LYS A 269 5.33 6.04 8.45
N ARG A 270 4.21 5.36 8.19
CA ARG A 270 2.85 5.84 8.46
C ARG A 270 2.26 5.40 9.80
N ILE A 271 2.95 4.49 10.48
CA ILE A 271 2.70 4.13 11.89
C ILE A 271 3.47 5.07 12.84
N LYS A 272 4.50 5.78 12.35
CA LYS A 272 5.28 6.76 13.12
C LYS A 272 4.60 8.12 13.21
#